data_AF-A0A8S3PW56-F1
#
_entry.id   AF-A0A8S3PW56-F1
#
_cell.length_a   1.000
_cell.length_b   1.000
_cell.length_c   1.000
_cell.angle_alpha   90.00
_cell.angle_beta   90.00
_cell.angle_gamma   90.00
#
_symmetry.space_group_name_H-M   'P 1'
#
loop_
_entity.id
_entity.type
_entity.pdbx_description
1 polymer ?
#
loop_
_entity_poly.entity_id
_entity_poly.type
_entity_poly.pdbx_seq_one_letter_code
_entity_poly.pdbx_strand_id
1 'polypeptide(L)'
;MANEMDKSHYMDYVEYCIDDIEKRGNDIINKTMEVKTELIRFVKERQHRDRSVIEERFRSGNHTKGNTSPAIFRPGAIDLSSINELYGDILLSYENGKFSLSTNKSFEIKHITNIRLIIPTNNSKAWIYGDSNEGVKVNQLGSIEKSIFIDSVEHASRQGNEIIVTSSDMLTIRRIQENGTIRSEMTTSPLFPLGTHVTDDGDILVCLVDRCDFSVTTKSRRLIMIYHHMGIIPTELEYEKGNRIFTLPNRVTSSKKNVIAIDVQSRTRSRILCLSHNGKIIFEFSRQGHFCPCDVCATPDQEILVLDEATHSIYVLNIDGLVLSTVRLSDFCIEQPTTMAFDTRNNELWLGHSSNKITIFTIGDVSKSEKVHSELDPKEITNVESEETWF
;
A
#
# COMPACT_ATOMS: atom_id res chain seq x y z
N MET A 1 9.20 36.74 40.39
CA MET A 1 7.74 36.74 40.17
C MET A 1 7.34 36.35 38.74
N ALA A 2 8.02 36.80 37.67
CA ALA A 2 7.66 36.40 36.29
C ALA A 2 7.98 34.93 35.91
N ASN A 3 8.77 34.20 36.72
CA ASN A 3 9.22 32.83 36.42
C ASN A 3 8.41 31.72 37.13
N GLU A 4 7.48 32.09 38.03
CA GLU A 4 6.61 31.13 38.73
C GLU A 4 5.25 30.98 38.04
N MET A 5 4.76 32.04 37.37
CA MET A 5 3.50 32.01 36.60
C MET A 5 3.55 31.08 35.37
N ASP A 6 4.73 30.87 34.79
CA ASP A 6 4.92 30.07 33.57
C ASP A 6 4.99 28.56 33.88
N LYS A 7 5.49 28.20 35.07
CA LYS A 7 5.49 26.81 35.56
C LYS A 7 4.10 26.33 35.95
N SER A 8 3.27 27.20 36.53
CA SER A 8 1.89 26.85 36.89
C SER A 8 1.07 26.48 35.65
N HIS A 9 1.10 27.32 34.61
CA HIS A 9 0.38 27.05 33.36
C HIS A 9 0.86 25.79 32.64
N TYR A 10 2.17 25.50 32.69
CA TYR A 10 2.71 24.28 32.11
C TYR A 10 2.25 23.02 32.86
N MET A 11 2.20 23.07 34.19
CA MET A 11 1.71 21.94 35.00
C MET A 11 0.20 21.73 34.81
N ASP A 12 -0.59 22.80 34.74
CA ASP A 12 -2.03 22.72 34.45
C ASP A 12 -2.31 22.10 33.07
N TYR A 13 -1.47 22.40 32.07
CA TYR A 13 -1.59 21.81 30.73
C TYR A 13 -1.22 20.31 30.72
N VAL A 14 -0.19 19.91 31.47
CA VAL A 14 0.22 18.50 31.57
C VAL A 14 -0.86 17.68 32.29
N GLU A 15 -1.43 18.19 33.38
CA GLU A 15 -2.55 17.52 34.08
C GLU A 15 -3.76 17.36 33.17
N TYR A 16 -4.11 18.40 32.40
CA TYR A 16 -5.18 18.31 31.39
C TYR A 16 -4.93 17.22 30.35
N CYS A 17 -3.70 17.08 29.85
CA CYS A 17 -3.35 16.04 28.88
C CYS A 17 -3.43 14.63 29.48
N ILE A 18 -3.04 14.45 30.75
CA ILE A 18 -3.14 13.16 31.44
C ILE A 18 -4.62 12.77 31.60
N ASP A 19 -5.46 13.71 32.06
CA ASP A 19 -6.90 13.50 32.21
C ASP A 19 -7.59 13.14 30.88
N ASP A 20 -7.22 13.80 29.77
CA ASP A 20 -7.79 13.49 28.45
C ASP A 20 -7.36 12.10 27.95
N ILE A 21 -6.12 11.69 28.21
CA ILE A 21 -5.62 10.35 27.86
C ILE A 21 -6.36 9.28 28.68
N GLU A 22 -6.50 9.47 30.00
CA GLU A 22 -7.21 8.53 30.86
C GLU A 22 -8.69 8.41 30.45
N LYS A 23 -9.32 9.54 30.15
CA LYS A 23 -10.71 9.56 29.67
C LYS A 23 -10.88 8.78 28.37
N ARG A 24 -10.02 9.02 27.37
CA ARG A 24 -10.06 8.28 26.10
C ARG A 24 -9.74 6.80 26.26
N GLY A 25 -8.79 6.46 27.14
CA GLY A 25 -8.47 5.08 27.49
C GLY A 25 -9.68 4.35 28.08
N ASN A 26 -10.40 4.99 29.01
CA ASN A 26 -11.62 4.46 29.59
C ASN A 26 -12.76 4.31 28.55
N ASP A 27 -12.91 5.26 27.65
CA ASP A 27 -13.90 5.17 26.56
C ASP A 27 -13.63 3.97 25.64
N ILE A 28 -12.36 3.70 25.31
CA ILE A 28 -11.95 2.53 24.50
C ILE A 28 -12.27 1.23 25.24
N ILE A 29 -11.94 1.14 26.54
CA ILE A 29 -12.24 -0.04 27.37
C ILE A 29 -13.74 -0.30 27.41
N ASN A 30 -14.55 0.75 27.65
CA ASN A 30 -16.00 0.65 27.71
C ASN A 30 -16.59 0.18 26.38
N LYS A 31 -16.14 0.75 25.26
CA LYS A 31 -16.61 0.37 23.92
C LYS A 31 -16.22 -1.07 23.57
N THR A 32 -15.02 -1.49 23.98
CA THR A 32 -14.55 -2.87 23.81
C THR A 32 -15.40 -3.85 24.61
N MET A 33 -15.78 -3.50 25.84
CA MET A 33 -16.67 -4.31 26.67
C MET A 33 -18.10 -4.37 26.13
N GLU A 34 -18.60 -3.27 25.56
CA GLU A 34 -19.90 -3.22 24.88
C GLU A 34 -19.93 -4.18 23.68
N VAL A 35 -18.93 -4.09 22.79
CA VAL A 35 -18.80 -4.98 21.63
C VAL A 35 -18.68 -6.45 22.07
N LYS A 36 -17.87 -6.74 23.09
CA LYS A 36 -17.74 -8.09 23.66
C LYS A 36 -19.09 -8.61 24.18
N THR A 37 -19.85 -7.77 24.86
CA THR A 37 -21.15 -8.14 25.44
C THR A 37 -22.18 -8.42 24.35
N GLU A 38 -22.24 -7.58 23.32
CA GLU A 38 -23.10 -7.78 22.16
C GLU A 38 -22.75 -9.06 21.39
N LEU A 39 -21.45 -9.34 21.21
CA LEU A 39 -21.01 -10.58 20.56
C LEU A 39 -21.46 -11.82 21.35
N ILE A 40 -21.29 -11.80 22.67
CA ILE A 40 -21.72 -12.89 23.55
C ILE A 40 -23.25 -13.06 23.50
N ARG A 41 -24.01 -11.95 23.53
CA ARG A 41 -25.47 -11.96 23.44
C ARG A 41 -25.91 -12.59 22.12
N PHE A 42 -25.34 -12.15 21.01
CA PHE A 42 -25.66 -12.63 19.68
C PHE A 42 -25.38 -14.14 19.51
N VAL A 43 -24.21 -14.61 19.99
CA VAL A 43 -23.88 -16.05 19.96
C VAL A 43 -24.88 -16.87 20.77
N LYS A 44 -25.28 -16.40 21.96
CA LYS A 44 -26.29 -17.08 22.80
C LYS A 44 -27.67 -17.10 22.14
N GLU A 45 -28.12 -15.99 21.55
CA GLU A 45 -29.40 -15.90 20.86
C GLU A 45 -29.46 -16.83 19.63
N ARG A 46 -28.34 -17.01 18.93
CA ARG A 46 -28.25 -17.92 17.79
C ARG A 46 -28.22 -19.38 18.22
N GLN A 47 -27.48 -19.73 19.28
CA GLN A 47 -27.51 -21.07 19.88
C GLN A 47 -28.91 -21.46 20.35
N HIS A 48 -29.67 -20.52 20.91
CA HIS A 48 -31.07 -20.76 21.29
C HIS A 48 -31.98 -20.99 20.08
N ARG A 49 -31.83 -20.20 19.00
CA ARG A 49 -32.60 -20.37 17.76
C ARG A 49 -32.30 -21.70 17.06
N ASP A 50 -31.03 -22.09 16.98
CA ASP A 50 -30.64 -23.36 16.36
C ASP A 50 -31.15 -24.55 17.18
N ARG A 51 -31.18 -24.44 18.52
CA ARG A 51 -31.78 -25.44 19.41
C ARG A 51 -33.29 -25.58 19.23
N SER A 52 -34.02 -24.47 19.08
CA SER A 52 -35.47 -24.52 18.83
C SER A 52 -35.82 -25.11 17.47
N VAL A 53 -35.04 -24.82 16.42
CA VAL A 53 -35.23 -25.39 15.07
C VAL A 53 -34.96 -26.90 15.05
N ILE A 54 -33.98 -27.37 15.84
CA ILE A 54 -33.70 -28.80 15.99
C ILE A 54 -34.84 -29.50 16.74
N GLU A 55 -35.35 -28.93 17.83
CA GLU A 55 -36.47 -29.51 18.60
C GLU A 55 -37.77 -29.56 17.78
N GLU A 56 -38.01 -28.59 16.91
CA GLU A 56 -39.17 -28.55 16.00
C GLU A 56 -39.06 -29.57 14.85
N ARG A 57 -37.84 -29.82 14.33
CA ARG A 57 -37.58 -30.91 13.36
C ARG A 57 -37.71 -32.30 13.98
N PHE A 58 -37.33 -32.48 15.25
CA PHE A 58 -37.52 -33.74 15.97
C PHE A 58 -39.01 -34.04 16.25
N ARG A 59 -39.84 -33.02 16.46
CA ARG A 59 -41.29 -33.18 16.64
C ARG A 59 -42.08 -33.43 15.35
N SER A 60 -41.57 -33.01 14.20
CA SER A 60 -42.26 -33.10 12.91
C SER A 60 -41.96 -34.36 12.07
N GLY A 61 -41.12 -35.27 12.57
CA GLY A 61 -40.95 -36.63 12.02
C GLY A 61 -40.34 -36.74 10.61
N ASN A 62 -39.87 -35.64 10.02
CA ASN A 62 -39.31 -35.65 8.66
C ASN A 62 -37.81 -35.96 8.67
N HIS A 63 -37.47 -37.25 8.48
CA HIS A 63 -36.10 -37.68 8.17
C HIS A 63 -35.86 -37.64 6.66
N THR A 64 -35.27 -36.54 6.15
CA THR A 64 -34.61 -36.55 4.84
C THR A 64 -33.11 -36.74 5.02
N LYS A 65 -32.57 -37.79 4.39
CA LYS A 65 -31.12 -38.02 4.25
C LYS A 65 -30.55 -36.98 3.29
N GLY A 66 -30.19 -35.82 3.82
CA GLY A 66 -29.36 -34.82 3.16
C GLY A 66 -28.20 -34.47 4.09
N ASN A 67 -26.97 -34.57 3.59
CA ASN A 67 -25.75 -34.20 4.29
C ASN A 67 -25.76 -32.69 4.60
N THR A 68 -26.38 -32.30 5.70
CA THR A 68 -26.04 -31.09 6.43
C THR A 68 -25.90 -31.48 7.90
N SER A 69 -24.68 -31.86 8.29
CA SER A 69 -24.36 -31.85 9.71
C SER A 69 -24.60 -30.42 10.20
N PRO A 70 -25.30 -30.22 11.33
CA PRO A 70 -25.38 -28.90 11.94
C PRO A 70 -23.94 -28.45 12.20
N ALA A 71 -23.61 -27.21 11.91
CA ALA A 71 -22.32 -26.62 12.28
C ALA A 71 -22.23 -26.58 13.81
N ILE A 72 -21.81 -27.69 14.41
CA ILE A 72 -21.43 -27.76 15.81
C ILE A 72 -20.14 -26.97 15.91
N PHE A 73 -20.23 -25.73 16.36
CA PHE A 73 -19.07 -24.92 16.70
C PHE A 73 -18.26 -25.67 17.76
N ARG A 74 -17.11 -26.22 17.34
CA ARG A 74 -16.11 -26.72 18.28
C ARG A 74 -15.34 -25.50 18.80
N PRO A 75 -15.25 -25.28 20.11
CA PRO A 75 -14.39 -24.24 20.66
C PRO A 75 -12.98 -24.39 20.08
N GLY A 76 -12.49 -23.37 19.38
CA GLY A 76 -11.15 -23.35 18.76
C GLY A 76 -11.09 -23.57 17.24
N ALA A 77 -12.21 -23.86 16.55
CA ALA A 77 -12.24 -23.89 15.08
C ALA A 77 -13.04 -22.69 14.56
N ILE A 78 -12.36 -21.57 14.33
CA ILE A 78 -12.94 -20.40 13.68
C ILE A 78 -12.86 -20.63 12.17
N ASP A 79 -14.01 -20.92 11.54
CA ASP A 79 -14.13 -20.96 10.08
C ASP A 79 -14.22 -19.53 9.54
N LEU A 80 -13.08 -19.02 9.06
CA LEU A 80 -12.92 -17.66 8.54
C LEU A 80 -13.77 -17.42 7.29
N SER A 81 -14.06 -18.44 6.50
CA SER A 81 -14.89 -18.34 5.29
C SER A 81 -16.34 -17.99 5.64
N SER A 82 -16.88 -18.65 6.67
CA SER A 82 -18.22 -18.36 7.20
C SER A 82 -18.32 -16.98 7.86
N ILE A 83 -17.22 -16.49 8.45
CA ILE A 83 -17.17 -15.14 9.04
C ILE A 83 -17.16 -14.05 7.97
N ASN A 84 -16.37 -14.22 6.90
CA ASN A 84 -16.28 -13.27 5.80
C ASN A 84 -17.59 -13.15 5.01
N GLU A 85 -18.35 -14.25 4.86
CA GLU A 85 -19.70 -14.22 4.27
C GLU A 85 -20.73 -13.47 5.13
N LEU A 86 -20.55 -13.45 6.46
CA LEU A 86 -21.52 -12.86 7.41
C LEU A 86 -21.28 -11.38 7.73
N TYR A 87 -20.04 -10.89 7.63
CA TYR A 87 -19.66 -9.55 8.09
C TYR A 87 -19.00 -8.68 7.00
N GLY A 88 -18.83 -9.19 5.78
CA GLY A 88 -17.88 -8.60 4.82
C GLY A 88 -16.44 -8.87 5.27
N ASP A 89 -15.45 -8.42 4.50
CA ASP A 89 -14.03 -8.63 4.82
C ASP A 89 -13.72 -8.09 6.22
N ILE A 90 -13.70 -8.99 7.22
CA ILE A 90 -13.13 -8.68 8.52
C ILE A 90 -11.62 -8.69 8.27
N LEU A 91 -11.06 -7.50 8.05
CA LEU A 91 -9.63 -7.23 8.13
C LEU A 91 -9.16 -7.57 9.54
N LEU A 92 -8.95 -8.85 9.81
CA LEU A 92 -8.03 -9.30 10.83
C LEU A 92 -6.64 -8.96 10.29
N SER A 93 -6.23 -7.71 10.48
CA SER A 93 -4.82 -7.37 10.54
C SER A 93 -4.26 -8.16 11.73
N TYR A 94 -3.83 -9.39 11.46
CA TYR A 94 -2.87 -10.04 12.32
C TYR A 94 -1.65 -9.13 12.26
N GLU A 95 -1.49 -8.27 13.26
CA GLU A 95 -0.29 -7.47 13.51
C GLU A 95 0.88 -8.40 13.87
N ASN A 96 1.23 -9.31 12.97
CA ASN A 96 2.60 -9.77 12.90
C ASN A 96 3.34 -8.67 12.15
N GLY A 97 3.68 -7.61 12.89
CA GLY A 97 4.43 -6.48 12.40
C GLY A 97 5.68 -6.98 11.67
N LYS A 98 5.67 -6.90 10.34
CA LYS A 98 6.88 -7.07 9.52
C LYS A 98 7.26 -5.78 8.84
N PHE A 99 6.32 -4.85 8.72
CA PHE A 99 6.50 -3.61 8.02
C PHE A 99 6.30 -2.45 8.98
N SER A 100 7.38 -1.74 9.27
CA SER A 100 7.36 -0.48 10.02
C SER A 100 8.01 0.62 9.20
N LEU A 101 7.43 1.82 9.30
CA LEU A 101 8.02 3.02 8.73
C LEU A 101 8.60 3.88 9.83
N SER A 102 9.88 4.22 9.71
CA SER A 102 10.51 5.26 10.53
C SER A 102 10.87 6.43 9.63
N THR A 103 10.30 7.61 9.90
CA THR A 103 10.62 8.83 9.17
C THR A 103 12.10 9.15 9.35
N ASN A 104 12.83 9.25 8.25
CA ASN A 104 14.24 9.59 8.27
C ASN A 104 14.43 11.08 7.96
N LYS A 105 13.85 11.54 6.84
CA LYS A 105 14.05 12.89 6.30
C LYS A 105 12.77 13.43 5.68
N SER A 106 12.60 14.74 5.68
CA SER A 106 11.49 15.40 5.01
C SER A 106 11.93 16.79 4.54
N PHE A 107 11.58 17.16 3.32
CA PHE A 107 11.98 18.44 2.71
C PHE A 107 10.98 18.89 1.65
N GLU A 108 11.01 20.17 1.29
CA GLU A 108 10.13 20.78 0.28
C GLU A 108 10.92 21.18 -0.97
N ILE A 109 10.37 20.93 -2.16
CA ILE A 109 10.94 21.37 -3.44
C ILE A 109 10.08 22.49 -4.01
N LYS A 110 10.50 23.74 -3.77
CA LYS A 110 9.73 24.93 -4.19
C LYS A 110 9.60 25.11 -5.70
N HIS A 111 10.51 24.51 -6.48
CA HIS A 111 10.56 24.65 -7.94
C HIS A 111 9.57 23.74 -8.67
N ILE A 112 9.03 22.73 -7.99
CA ILE A 112 8.08 21.77 -8.55
C ILE A 112 6.76 21.91 -7.84
N THR A 113 5.68 22.03 -8.61
CA THR A 113 4.32 21.99 -8.11
C THR A 113 3.73 20.61 -8.32
N ASN A 114 3.02 20.09 -7.32
CA ASN A 114 2.26 18.84 -7.36
C ASN A 114 3.14 17.67 -7.81
N ILE A 115 3.88 17.08 -6.87
CA ILE A 115 4.82 16.00 -7.19
C ILE A 115 4.04 14.78 -7.71
N ARG A 116 4.33 14.35 -8.93
CA ARG A 116 3.62 13.25 -9.61
C ARG A 116 4.45 11.99 -9.76
N LEU A 117 5.77 12.13 -9.87
CA LEU A 117 6.67 11.01 -10.06
C LEU A 117 7.94 11.19 -9.23
N ILE A 118 8.36 10.11 -8.60
CA ILE A 118 9.66 9.98 -7.94
C ILE A 118 10.38 8.81 -8.59
N ILE A 119 11.62 9.02 -9.02
CA ILE A 119 12.42 8.00 -9.68
C ILE A 119 13.76 7.89 -8.95
N PRO A 120 13.88 6.96 -7.98
CA PRO A 120 15.12 6.72 -7.28
C PRO A 120 16.24 6.36 -8.24
N THR A 121 17.38 6.99 -8.02
CA THR A 121 18.64 6.78 -8.72
C THR A 121 19.65 6.15 -7.77
N ASN A 122 20.81 5.76 -8.29
CA ASN A 122 21.89 5.31 -7.44
C ASN A 122 22.37 6.47 -6.54
N ASN A 123 22.88 6.15 -5.35
CA ASN A 123 23.51 7.09 -4.40
C ASN A 123 22.52 8.00 -3.66
N SER A 124 21.35 7.47 -3.29
CA SER A 124 20.40 8.16 -2.39
C SER A 124 19.90 9.48 -2.97
N LYS A 125 19.56 9.46 -4.25
CA LYS A 125 19.06 10.61 -5.01
C LYS A 125 17.86 10.18 -5.82
N ALA A 126 16.97 11.09 -6.15
CA ALA A 126 15.83 10.80 -7.00
C ALA A 126 15.61 11.91 -8.02
N TRP A 127 15.14 11.53 -9.21
CA TRP A 127 14.50 12.49 -10.10
C TRP A 127 13.07 12.72 -9.64
N ILE A 128 12.67 13.98 -9.55
CA ILE A 128 11.34 14.40 -9.15
C ILE A 128 10.70 15.14 -10.32
N TYR A 129 9.47 14.76 -10.66
CA TYR A 129 8.65 15.44 -11.65
C TYR A 129 7.31 15.82 -11.01
N GLY A 130 6.80 16.99 -11.37
CA GLY A 130 5.45 17.41 -11.01
C GLY A 130 4.63 17.73 -12.26
N ASP A 131 3.80 18.77 -12.19
CA ASP A 131 2.99 19.22 -13.33
C ASP A 131 3.81 19.99 -14.40
N SER A 132 5.04 20.40 -14.08
CA SER A 132 5.94 21.03 -15.05
C SER A 132 6.68 19.99 -15.90
N ASN A 133 7.08 20.39 -17.10
CA ASN A 133 7.96 19.60 -17.97
C ASN A 133 9.43 19.60 -17.49
N GLU A 134 9.74 20.15 -16.31
CA GLU A 134 11.08 20.15 -15.73
C GLU A 134 11.17 19.08 -14.64
N GLY A 135 12.10 18.14 -14.84
CA GLY A 135 12.50 17.19 -13.81
C GLY A 135 13.74 17.68 -13.09
N VAL A 136 13.77 17.56 -11.76
CA VAL A 136 14.93 17.93 -10.94
C VAL A 136 15.49 16.70 -10.22
N LYS A 137 16.81 16.53 -10.23
CA LYS A 137 17.51 15.49 -9.48
C LYS A 137 17.89 16.05 -8.12
N VAL A 138 17.37 15.45 -7.06
CA VAL A 138 17.60 15.88 -5.68
C VAL A 138 18.31 14.81 -4.88
N ASN A 139 19.09 15.24 -3.89
CA ASN A 139 19.56 14.37 -2.81
C ASN A 139 18.52 14.28 -1.68
N GLN A 140 18.81 13.46 -0.67
CA GLN A 140 17.90 13.25 0.49
C GLN A 140 17.72 14.48 1.40
N LEU A 141 18.48 15.56 1.17
CA LEU A 141 18.35 16.83 1.89
C LEU A 141 17.54 17.85 1.07
N GLY A 142 17.04 17.46 -0.12
CA GLY A 142 16.31 18.34 -1.02
C GLY A 142 17.18 19.29 -1.83
N SER A 143 18.52 19.14 -1.82
CA SER A 143 19.38 19.96 -2.67
C SER A 143 19.27 19.49 -4.12
N ILE A 144 18.95 20.42 -5.01
CA ILE A 144 18.88 20.19 -6.46
C ILE A 144 20.30 20.15 -7.02
N GLU A 145 20.66 19.04 -7.66
CA GLU A 145 21.98 18.88 -8.30
C GLU A 145 21.92 19.10 -9.81
N LYS A 146 20.76 18.83 -10.41
CA LYS A 146 20.56 18.89 -11.85
C LYS A 146 19.09 19.13 -12.15
N SER A 147 18.80 19.80 -13.25
CA SER A 147 17.49 19.79 -13.86
C SER A 147 17.58 19.47 -15.35
N ILE A 148 16.52 18.87 -15.88
CA ILE A 148 16.35 18.58 -17.30
C ILE A 148 14.92 18.89 -17.69
N PHE A 149 14.75 19.39 -18.91
CA PHE A 149 13.44 19.59 -19.50
C PHE A 149 13.08 18.39 -20.37
N ILE A 150 11.92 17.79 -20.13
CA ILE A 150 11.35 16.72 -20.94
C ILE A 150 9.89 17.10 -21.20
N ASP A 151 9.56 17.31 -22.46
CA ASP A 151 8.21 17.63 -22.90
C ASP A 151 7.26 16.44 -22.71
N SER A 152 6.10 16.63 -22.07
CA SER A 152 5.05 15.61 -21.95
C SER A 152 5.53 14.30 -21.33
N VAL A 153 5.61 14.29 -19.99
CA VAL A 153 5.93 13.10 -19.17
C VAL A 153 4.64 12.62 -18.50
N GLU A 154 4.11 11.48 -18.95
CA GLU A 154 2.95 10.84 -18.31
C GLU A 154 3.40 9.95 -17.14
N HIS A 155 4.39 9.11 -17.39
CA HIS A 155 5.04 8.28 -16.37
C HIS A 155 6.51 8.05 -16.73
N ALA A 156 7.29 7.61 -15.76
CA ALA A 156 8.68 7.31 -15.98
C ALA A 156 9.21 6.19 -15.06
N SER A 157 10.24 5.51 -15.54
CA SER A 157 11.00 4.51 -14.78
C SER A 157 12.47 4.58 -15.17
N ARG A 158 13.36 3.99 -14.37
CA ARG A 158 14.80 4.05 -14.61
C ARG A 158 15.34 2.73 -15.14
N GLN A 159 16.25 2.81 -16.11
CA GLN A 159 17.10 1.69 -16.52
C GLN A 159 18.57 2.15 -16.52
N GLY A 160 19.35 1.76 -15.51
CA GLY A 160 20.74 2.22 -15.39
C GLY A 160 20.82 3.76 -15.29
N ASN A 161 21.50 4.39 -16.24
CA ASN A 161 21.63 5.86 -16.32
C ASN A 161 20.62 6.51 -17.29
N GLU A 162 19.58 5.77 -17.66
CA GLU A 162 18.52 6.22 -18.55
C GLU A 162 17.19 6.29 -17.81
N ILE A 163 16.38 7.27 -18.21
CA ILE A 163 15.00 7.42 -17.81
C ILE A 163 14.14 6.98 -19.00
N ILE A 164 13.31 5.98 -18.79
CA ILE A 164 12.29 5.54 -19.73
C ILE A 164 11.04 6.35 -19.43
N VAL A 165 10.55 7.09 -20.40
CA VAL A 165 9.39 7.99 -20.26
C VAL A 165 8.30 7.58 -21.23
N THR A 166 7.05 7.60 -20.76
CA THR A 166 5.87 7.54 -21.62
C THR A 166 5.29 8.93 -21.83
N SER A 167 4.80 9.20 -23.04
CA SER A 167 4.07 10.41 -23.38
C SER A 167 2.74 10.06 -24.04
N SER A 168 1.64 10.37 -23.35
CA SER A 168 0.29 10.19 -23.89
C SER A 168 0.00 11.11 -25.07
N ASP A 169 0.44 12.37 -25.01
CA ASP A 169 0.19 13.35 -26.08
C ASP A 169 0.95 13.00 -27.36
N MET A 170 2.17 12.47 -27.21
CA MET A 170 3.02 12.11 -28.35
C MET A 170 2.85 10.66 -28.80
N LEU A 171 2.15 9.82 -28.02
CA LEU A 171 2.01 8.38 -28.26
C LEU A 171 3.37 7.68 -28.39
N THR A 172 4.29 7.97 -27.45
CA THR A 172 5.65 7.45 -27.49
C THR A 172 6.16 6.90 -26.16
N ILE A 173 7.12 5.98 -26.29
CA ILE A 173 8.04 5.57 -25.22
C ILE A 173 9.43 6.09 -25.62
N ARG A 174 10.08 6.85 -24.74
CA ARG A 174 11.38 7.48 -24.99
C ARG A 174 12.40 7.04 -23.97
N ARG A 175 13.63 6.81 -24.43
CA ARG A 175 14.81 6.60 -23.58
C ARG A 175 15.59 7.91 -23.52
N ILE A 176 15.74 8.45 -22.32
CA ILE A 176 16.32 9.77 -22.09
C ILE A 176 17.53 9.61 -21.18
N GLN A 177 18.66 10.16 -21.59
CA GLN A 177 19.86 10.19 -20.77
C GLN A 177 19.72 11.19 -19.62
N GLU A 178 20.49 11.06 -18.55
CA GLU A 178 20.44 12.00 -17.41
C GLU A 178 20.78 13.46 -17.79
N ASN A 179 21.31 13.74 -18.98
CA ASN A 179 21.53 15.09 -19.51
C ASN A 179 20.34 15.63 -20.34
N GLY A 180 19.22 14.90 -20.40
CA GLY A 180 18.03 15.27 -21.16
C GLY A 180 18.06 14.87 -22.64
N THR A 181 19.15 14.28 -23.14
CA THR A 181 19.24 13.85 -24.54
C THR A 181 18.38 12.61 -24.77
N ILE A 182 17.50 12.66 -25.78
CA ILE A 182 16.71 11.52 -26.23
C ILE A 182 17.65 10.57 -26.98
N ARG A 183 17.84 9.36 -26.46
CA ARG A 183 18.65 8.30 -27.08
C ARG A 183 17.85 7.54 -28.13
N SER A 184 16.58 7.26 -27.85
CA SER A 184 15.69 6.56 -28.77
C SER A 184 14.23 6.84 -28.44
N GLU A 185 13.39 6.70 -29.45
CA GLU A 185 11.95 6.89 -29.37
C GLU A 185 11.24 5.76 -30.11
N MET A 186 10.16 5.26 -29.53
CA MET A 186 9.28 4.26 -30.12
C MET A 186 7.85 4.77 -30.07
N THR A 187 7.11 4.63 -31.17
CA THR A 187 5.67 4.96 -31.19
C THR A 187 4.84 3.82 -30.60
N THR A 188 3.82 4.18 -29.84
CA THR A 188 2.76 3.29 -29.36
C THR A 188 1.44 3.48 -30.12
N SER A 189 1.44 4.34 -31.14
CA SER A 189 0.26 4.64 -31.95
C SER A 189 -0.37 3.34 -32.49
N PRO A 190 -1.70 3.18 -32.38
CA PRO A 190 -2.69 4.20 -32.00
C PRO A 190 -3.02 4.28 -30.49
N LEU A 191 -2.28 3.58 -29.62
CA LEU A 191 -2.60 3.47 -28.20
C LEU A 191 -1.84 4.52 -27.36
N PHE A 192 -2.55 5.11 -26.39
CA PHE A 192 -2.03 6.05 -25.42
C PHE A 192 -1.26 5.32 -24.32
N PRO A 193 0.04 5.63 -24.13
CA PRO A 193 0.81 5.07 -23.04
C PRO A 193 0.60 5.84 -21.74
N LEU A 194 0.28 5.10 -20.69
CA LEU A 194 0.06 5.61 -19.33
C LEU A 194 1.27 5.24 -18.45
N GLY A 195 1.07 4.40 -17.43
CA GLY A 195 2.14 3.91 -16.56
C GLY A 195 3.23 3.12 -17.28
N THR A 196 4.46 3.24 -16.79
CA THR A 196 5.63 2.47 -17.27
C THR A 196 6.51 2.01 -16.12
N HIS A 197 7.10 0.83 -16.27
CA HIS A 197 8.06 0.28 -15.32
C HIS A 197 9.13 -0.54 -16.02
N VAL A 198 10.36 -0.47 -15.52
CA VAL A 198 11.48 -1.29 -15.98
C VAL A 198 11.68 -2.39 -14.95
N THR A 199 11.61 -3.65 -15.38
CA THR A 199 11.85 -4.80 -14.50
C THR A 199 13.34 -4.96 -14.20
N ASP A 200 13.67 -5.77 -13.20
CA ASP A 200 15.06 -6.10 -12.86
C ASP A 200 15.82 -6.77 -14.03
N ASP A 201 15.11 -7.55 -14.86
CA ASP A 201 15.64 -8.18 -16.08
C ASP A 201 15.79 -7.20 -17.26
N GLY A 202 15.31 -5.96 -17.08
CA GLY A 202 15.43 -4.87 -18.06
C GLY A 202 14.29 -4.77 -19.06
N ASP A 203 13.23 -5.57 -18.90
CA ASP A 203 12.02 -5.48 -19.71
C ASP A 203 11.27 -4.19 -19.39
N ILE A 204 10.57 -3.62 -20.37
CA ILE A 204 9.75 -2.43 -20.19
C ILE A 204 8.27 -2.83 -20.22
N LEU A 205 7.59 -2.62 -19.10
CA LEU A 205 6.14 -2.77 -18.96
C LEU A 205 5.48 -1.43 -19.25
N VAL A 206 4.46 -1.41 -20.11
CA VAL A 206 3.74 -0.19 -20.46
C VAL A 206 2.24 -0.43 -20.47
N CYS A 207 1.49 0.37 -19.72
CA CYS A 207 0.04 0.42 -19.80
C CYS A 207 -0.38 1.15 -21.08
N LEU A 208 -1.21 0.52 -21.91
CA LEU A 208 -1.67 1.06 -23.19
C LEU A 208 -3.19 1.02 -23.30
N VAL A 209 -3.79 2.12 -23.76
CA VAL A 209 -5.24 2.24 -23.97
C VAL A 209 -5.61 2.90 -25.29
N ASP A 210 -6.74 2.52 -25.88
CA ASP A 210 -7.27 3.19 -27.07
C ASP A 210 -7.95 4.53 -26.75
N ARG A 211 -8.44 4.73 -25.52
CA ARG A 211 -9.02 5.98 -25.02
C ARG A 211 -8.76 6.14 -23.52
N CYS A 212 -8.61 7.37 -23.04
CA CYS A 212 -8.42 7.65 -21.61
C CYS A 212 -9.76 7.83 -20.88
N ASP A 213 -10.60 6.80 -20.88
CA ASP A 213 -11.90 6.77 -20.20
C ASP A 213 -12.21 5.38 -19.60
N PHE A 214 -13.31 5.29 -18.87
CA PHE A 214 -13.82 4.02 -18.30
C PHE A 214 -14.78 3.27 -19.26
N SER A 215 -14.98 3.78 -20.48
CA SER A 215 -16.00 3.25 -21.40
C SER A 215 -15.43 2.13 -22.26
N VAL A 216 -15.76 0.90 -21.89
CA VAL A 216 -15.18 -0.29 -22.48
C VAL A 216 -16.14 -0.91 -23.49
N THR A 217 -15.71 -1.04 -24.75
CA THR A 217 -16.50 -1.64 -25.85
C THR A 217 -15.81 -2.90 -26.40
N THR A 218 -16.50 -3.67 -27.24
CA THR A 218 -15.88 -4.83 -27.91
C THR A 218 -14.68 -4.48 -28.80
N LYS A 219 -14.57 -3.22 -29.24
CA LYS A 219 -13.46 -2.72 -30.07
C LYS A 219 -12.31 -2.11 -29.26
N SER A 220 -12.50 -1.89 -27.97
CA SER A 220 -11.49 -1.24 -27.12
C SER A 220 -10.24 -2.11 -26.98
N ARG A 221 -9.07 -1.46 -26.91
CA ARG A 221 -7.77 -2.09 -26.64
C ARG A 221 -7.27 -1.51 -25.33
N ARG A 222 -7.15 -2.35 -24.29
CA ARG A 222 -6.73 -1.95 -22.92
C ARG A 222 -5.83 -3.03 -22.36
N LEU A 223 -4.54 -2.78 -22.34
CA LEU A 223 -3.55 -3.84 -22.13
C LEU A 223 -2.29 -3.33 -21.44
N ILE A 224 -1.50 -4.28 -20.95
CA ILE A 224 -0.11 -4.04 -20.59
C ILE A 224 0.77 -4.70 -21.63
N MET A 225 1.69 -3.93 -22.20
CA MET A 225 2.66 -4.38 -23.17
C MET A 225 4.00 -4.64 -22.47
N ILE A 226 4.60 -5.79 -22.72
CA ILE A 226 5.93 -6.15 -22.23
C ILE A 226 6.90 -6.10 -23.41
N TYR A 227 7.80 -5.12 -23.42
CA TYR A 227 8.92 -5.05 -24.35
C TYR A 227 10.13 -5.74 -23.73
N HIS A 228 10.39 -6.96 -24.19
CA HIS A 228 11.47 -7.79 -23.66
C HIS A 228 12.85 -7.24 -24.00
N HIS A 229 13.76 -7.18 -23.03
CA HIS A 229 15.13 -6.70 -23.24
C HIS A 229 15.90 -7.57 -24.24
N MET A 230 15.70 -8.89 -24.17
CA MET A 230 16.38 -9.87 -25.03
C MET A 230 15.54 -10.31 -26.24
N GLY A 231 14.28 -9.87 -26.33
CA GLY A 231 13.32 -10.32 -27.32
C GLY A 231 12.97 -9.26 -28.34
N ILE A 232 12.53 -9.70 -29.53
CA ILE A 232 12.06 -8.79 -30.58
C ILE A 232 10.53 -8.66 -30.56
N ILE A 233 9.83 -9.67 -30.04
CA ILE A 233 8.36 -9.73 -30.06
C ILE A 233 7.84 -9.34 -28.68
N PRO A 234 7.10 -8.22 -28.56
CA PRO A 234 6.45 -7.84 -27.31
C PRO A 234 5.36 -8.82 -26.90
N THR A 235 5.06 -8.89 -25.60
CA THR A 235 3.93 -9.68 -25.08
C THR A 235 2.78 -8.75 -24.68
N GLU A 236 1.58 -9.05 -25.18
CA GLU A 236 0.37 -8.32 -24.82
C GLU A 236 -0.38 -9.05 -23.70
N LEU A 237 -0.62 -8.36 -22.59
CA LEU A 237 -1.52 -8.81 -21.54
C LEU A 237 -2.83 -8.05 -21.70
N GLU A 238 -3.83 -8.67 -22.32
CA GLU A 238 -5.13 -8.01 -22.57
C GLU A 238 -6.32 -8.88 -22.15
N TYR A 239 -6.24 -10.20 -22.38
CA TYR A 239 -7.34 -11.13 -22.14
C TYR A 239 -6.91 -12.29 -21.27
N GLU A 240 -7.80 -12.70 -20.37
CA GLU A 240 -7.71 -13.99 -19.67
C GLU A 240 -8.96 -14.81 -20.00
N LYS A 241 -8.76 -16.03 -20.55
CA LYS A 241 -9.86 -16.95 -20.92
C LYS A 241 -10.95 -16.29 -21.79
N GLY A 242 -10.54 -15.38 -22.68
CA GLY A 242 -11.43 -14.64 -23.57
C GLY A 242 -12.10 -13.41 -22.96
N ASN A 243 -11.91 -13.13 -21.67
CA ASN A 243 -12.43 -11.93 -21.02
C ASN A 243 -11.34 -10.86 -20.94
N ARG A 244 -11.71 -9.61 -21.24
CA ARG A 244 -10.77 -8.49 -21.12
C ARG A 244 -10.38 -8.29 -19.66
N ILE A 245 -9.10 -8.15 -19.42
CA ILE A 245 -8.54 -7.98 -18.08
C ILE A 245 -8.77 -6.55 -17.59
N PHE A 246 -8.53 -5.53 -18.42
CA PHE A 246 -8.43 -4.14 -17.97
C PHE A 246 -9.58 -3.23 -18.43
N THR A 247 -9.83 -2.20 -17.62
CA THR A 247 -10.67 -1.05 -17.96
C THR A 247 -9.79 0.15 -18.31
N LEU A 248 -8.93 0.58 -17.40
CA LEU A 248 -7.97 1.67 -17.56
C LEU A 248 -6.73 1.35 -16.72
N PRO A 249 -5.79 0.53 -17.25
CA PRO A 249 -4.53 0.26 -16.56
C PRO A 249 -3.74 1.57 -16.49
N ASN A 250 -3.43 2.05 -15.29
CA ASN A 250 -2.90 3.40 -15.07
C ASN A 250 -1.46 3.42 -14.55
N ARG A 251 -1.12 2.50 -13.65
CA ARG A 251 0.24 2.31 -13.11
C ARG A 251 0.59 0.84 -13.20
N VAL A 252 1.88 0.55 -13.36
CA VAL A 252 2.40 -0.80 -13.42
C VAL A 252 3.72 -0.87 -12.67
N THR A 253 3.96 -1.99 -12.01
CA THR A 253 5.24 -2.37 -11.42
C THR A 253 5.45 -3.87 -11.60
N SER A 254 6.58 -4.39 -11.15
CA SER A 254 6.86 -5.83 -11.20
C SER A 254 7.35 -6.34 -9.85
N SER A 255 7.01 -7.58 -9.54
CA SER A 255 7.56 -8.33 -8.42
C SER A 255 7.94 -9.71 -8.92
N LYS A 256 9.25 -10.02 -8.95
CA LYS A 256 9.79 -11.20 -9.63
C LYS A 256 9.27 -11.29 -11.08
N LYS A 257 8.56 -12.38 -11.39
CA LYS A 257 7.94 -12.67 -12.69
C LYS A 257 6.45 -12.40 -12.69
N ASN A 258 5.99 -11.46 -11.88
CA ASN A 258 4.61 -11.00 -11.87
C ASN A 258 4.54 -9.52 -12.23
N VAL A 259 3.56 -9.19 -13.05
CA VAL A 259 3.18 -7.83 -13.41
C VAL A 259 2.09 -7.39 -12.45
N ILE A 260 2.29 -6.27 -11.76
CA ILE A 260 1.33 -5.70 -10.82
C ILE A 260 0.84 -4.39 -11.41
N ALA A 261 -0.47 -4.19 -11.47
CA ALA A 261 -1.04 -3.01 -12.09
C ALA A 261 -2.20 -2.43 -11.29
N ILE A 262 -2.29 -1.10 -11.30
CA ILE A 262 -3.49 -0.37 -10.91
C ILE A 262 -4.41 -0.32 -12.13
N ASP A 263 -5.59 -0.92 -12.04
CA ASP A 263 -6.66 -0.81 -13.03
C ASP A 263 -7.79 0.04 -12.46
N VAL A 264 -8.02 1.20 -13.07
CA VAL A 264 -9.04 2.15 -12.64
C VAL A 264 -10.35 1.80 -13.35
N GLN A 265 -11.39 1.49 -12.58
CA GLN A 265 -12.69 1.06 -13.12
C GLN A 265 -13.71 2.21 -13.18
N SER A 266 -13.58 3.19 -12.28
CA SER A 266 -14.39 4.41 -12.26
C SER A 266 -13.68 5.51 -11.46
N ARG A 267 -14.34 6.67 -11.26
CA ARG A 267 -13.82 7.76 -10.42
C ARG A 267 -13.60 7.38 -8.95
N THR A 268 -14.26 6.34 -8.46
CA THR A 268 -14.22 5.95 -7.05
C THR A 268 -13.85 4.49 -6.83
N ARG A 269 -13.62 3.74 -7.92
CA ARG A 269 -13.35 2.31 -7.87
C ARG A 269 -12.15 1.98 -8.73
N SER A 270 -11.17 1.36 -8.11
CA SER A 270 -10.00 0.76 -8.76
C SER A 270 -9.77 -0.63 -8.19
N ARG A 271 -8.81 -1.34 -8.76
CA ARG A 271 -8.29 -2.61 -8.24
C ARG A 271 -6.81 -2.74 -8.55
N ILE A 272 -6.13 -3.55 -7.76
CA ILE A 272 -4.77 -4.01 -8.00
C ILE A 272 -4.85 -5.39 -8.61
N LEU A 273 -4.27 -5.55 -9.79
CA LEU A 273 -4.18 -6.84 -10.49
C LEU A 273 -2.75 -7.33 -10.42
N CYS A 274 -2.57 -8.59 -10.00
CA CYS A 274 -1.31 -9.30 -10.15
C CYS A 274 -1.48 -10.35 -11.24
N LEU A 275 -0.66 -10.25 -12.28
CA LEU A 275 -0.66 -11.11 -13.45
C LEU A 275 0.66 -11.85 -13.54
N SER A 276 0.62 -13.10 -13.98
CA SER A 276 1.83 -13.73 -14.49
C SER A 276 2.20 -13.14 -15.86
N HIS A 277 3.43 -13.37 -16.33
CA HIS A 277 3.92 -12.88 -17.64
C HIS A 277 3.12 -13.39 -18.86
N ASN A 278 2.23 -14.39 -18.68
CA ASN A 278 1.35 -14.87 -19.76
C ASN A 278 -0.08 -14.30 -19.68
N GLY A 279 -0.35 -13.38 -18.75
CA GLY A 279 -1.64 -12.72 -18.62
C GLY A 279 -2.64 -13.44 -17.72
N LYS A 280 -2.28 -14.59 -17.12
CA LYS A 280 -3.11 -15.22 -16.09
C LYS A 280 -3.18 -14.33 -14.84
N ILE A 281 -4.40 -14.08 -14.34
CA ILE A 281 -4.65 -13.40 -13.07
C ILE A 281 -4.24 -14.33 -11.93
N ILE A 282 -3.33 -13.84 -11.09
CA ILE A 282 -2.87 -14.50 -9.87
C ILE A 282 -3.78 -14.08 -8.72
N PHE A 283 -3.94 -12.78 -8.52
CA PHE A 283 -4.89 -12.23 -7.56
C PHE A 283 -5.45 -10.88 -8.04
N GLU A 284 -6.59 -10.52 -7.46
CA GLU A 284 -7.18 -9.19 -7.54
C GLU A 284 -7.39 -8.66 -6.12
N PHE A 285 -6.91 -7.46 -5.85
CA PHE A 285 -7.17 -6.75 -4.60
C PHE A 285 -7.99 -5.50 -4.88
N SER A 286 -9.13 -5.39 -4.20
CA SER A 286 -9.99 -4.21 -4.23
C SER A 286 -10.54 -3.96 -2.83
N ARG A 287 -11.09 -2.76 -2.59
CA ARG A 287 -11.71 -2.42 -1.31
C ARG A 287 -13.13 -1.96 -1.51
N GLN A 288 -13.94 -2.16 -0.47
CA GLN A 288 -15.26 -1.53 -0.40
C GLN A 288 -15.11 -0.03 -0.15
N GLY A 289 -16.01 0.75 -0.74
CA GLY A 289 -15.97 2.22 -0.65
C GLY A 289 -15.05 2.84 -1.71
N HIS A 290 -14.63 4.08 -1.44
CA HIS A 290 -13.74 4.81 -2.34
C HIS A 290 -12.31 4.25 -2.20
N PHE A 291 -11.82 3.66 -3.28
CA PHE A 291 -10.46 3.15 -3.38
C PHE A 291 -9.80 3.77 -4.60
N CYS A 292 -8.83 4.66 -4.36
CA CYS A 292 -8.15 5.47 -5.36
C CYS A 292 -6.62 5.29 -5.20
N PRO A 293 -6.10 4.08 -5.48
CA PRO A 293 -4.67 3.86 -5.49
C PRO A 293 -4.03 4.76 -6.55
N CYS A 294 -3.12 5.62 -6.12
CA CYS A 294 -2.40 6.55 -7.00
C CYS A 294 -1.02 6.01 -7.39
N ASP A 295 -0.46 5.09 -6.60
CA ASP A 295 0.83 4.47 -6.89
C ASP A 295 0.98 3.05 -6.34
N VAL A 296 1.90 2.29 -6.94
CA VAL A 296 2.21 0.92 -6.54
C VAL A 296 3.69 0.60 -6.77
N CYS A 297 4.34 0.00 -5.78
CA CYS A 297 5.70 -0.51 -5.92
C CYS A 297 5.86 -1.86 -5.22
N ALA A 298 6.91 -2.59 -5.58
CA ALA A 298 7.25 -3.84 -4.93
C ALA A 298 8.55 -3.70 -4.13
N THR A 299 8.60 -4.32 -2.96
CA THR A 299 9.83 -4.45 -2.18
C THR A 299 10.64 -5.66 -2.67
N PRO A 300 11.96 -5.73 -2.36
CA PRO A 300 12.80 -6.89 -2.64
C PRO A 300 12.29 -8.19 -2.01
N ASP A 301 11.61 -8.07 -0.87
CA ASP A 301 10.96 -9.17 -0.15
C ASP A 301 9.61 -9.57 -0.78
N GLN A 302 9.26 -8.98 -1.93
CA GLN A 302 8.06 -9.21 -2.74
C GLN A 302 6.76 -8.78 -2.06
N GLU A 303 6.85 -7.86 -1.11
CA GLU A 303 5.68 -7.18 -0.61
C GLU A 303 5.27 -6.12 -1.63
N ILE A 304 3.98 -5.91 -1.78
CA ILE A 304 3.41 -4.98 -2.73
C ILE A 304 2.86 -3.81 -1.91
N LEU A 305 3.44 -2.64 -2.11
CA LEU A 305 3.03 -1.41 -1.45
C LEU A 305 2.06 -0.69 -2.37
N VAL A 306 0.86 -0.43 -1.87
CA VAL A 306 -0.20 0.26 -2.60
C VAL A 306 -0.51 1.56 -1.88
N LEU A 307 -0.19 2.69 -2.50
CA LEU A 307 -0.51 4.00 -1.97
C LEU A 307 -1.93 4.39 -2.40
N ASP A 308 -2.82 4.56 -1.43
CA ASP A 308 -4.20 4.97 -1.66
C ASP A 308 -4.44 6.42 -1.24
N GLU A 309 -4.74 7.26 -2.24
CA GLU A 309 -5.04 8.67 -2.05
C GLU A 309 -6.35 8.87 -1.28
N ALA A 310 -7.36 8.01 -1.49
CA ALA A 310 -8.66 8.19 -0.86
C ALA A 310 -8.61 7.99 0.67
N THR A 311 -7.75 7.08 1.13
CA THR A 311 -7.61 6.76 2.56
C THR A 311 -6.32 7.25 3.20
N HIS A 312 -5.49 7.99 2.45
CA HIS A 312 -4.16 8.43 2.88
C HIS A 312 -3.37 7.30 3.57
N SER A 313 -3.35 6.13 2.95
CA SER A 313 -2.78 4.92 3.56
C SER A 313 -1.94 4.14 2.57
N ILE A 314 -0.94 3.43 3.08
CA ILE A 314 -0.19 2.43 2.33
C ILE A 314 -0.68 1.06 2.75
N TYR A 315 -1.23 0.29 1.82
CA TYR A 315 -1.53 -1.12 2.03
C TYR A 315 -0.31 -1.94 1.66
N VAL A 316 0.08 -2.86 2.55
CA VAL A 316 1.16 -3.81 2.30
C VAL A 316 0.54 -5.15 2.03
N LEU A 317 0.69 -5.66 0.81
CA LEU A 317 0.17 -6.95 0.40
C LEU A 317 1.31 -7.96 0.27
N ASN A 318 1.02 -9.24 0.54
CA ASN A 318 1.93 -10.31 0.14
C ASN A 318 1.74 -10.68 -1.34
N ILE A 319 2.54 -11.63 -1.82
CA ILE A 319 2.52 -12.09 -3.22
C ILE A 319 1.19 -12.78 -3.63
N ASP A 320 0.39 -13.21 -2.65
CA ASP A 320 -0.92 -13.83 -2.84
C ASP A 320 -2.06 -12.79 -2.78
N GLY A 321 -1.75 -11.51 -2.54
CA GLY A 321 -2.71 -10.41 -2.47
C GLY A 321 -3.36 -10.21 -1.10
N LEU A 322 -2.90 -10.91 -0.06
CA LEU A 322 -3.40 -10.74 1.30
C LEU A 322 -2.78 -9.49 1.95
N VAL A 323 -3.62 -8.70 2.63
CA VAL A 323 -3.16 -7.53 3.38
C VAL A 323 -2.38 -7.98 4.61
N LEU A 324 -1.08 -7.67 4.63
CA LEU A 324 -0.19 -7.90 5.77
C LEU A 324 -0.31 -6.78 6.80
N SER A 325 -0.34 -5.54 6.33
CA SER A 325 -0.48 -4.36 7.17
C SER A 325 -1.10 -3.20 6.41
N THR A 326 -1.55 -2.20 7.15
CA THR A 326 -2.00 -0.92 6.61
C THR A 326 -1.34 0.18 7.42
N VAL A 327 -0.60 1.05 6.75
CA VAL A 327 0.08 2.19 7.38
C VAL A 327 -0.71 3.45 7.07
N ARG A 328 -1.26 4.09 8.10
CA ARG A 328 -1.95 5.37 7.95
C ARG A 328 -0.94 6.50 7.92
N LEU A 329 -0.97 7.30 6.86
CA LEU A 329 -0.03 8.39 6.67
C LEU A 329 -0.34 9.60 7.56
N SER A 330 -1.58 9.68 8.07
CA SER A 330 -1.97 10.65 9.11
C SER A 330 -1.10 10.55 10.37
N ASP A 331 -0.63 9.34 10.70
CA ASP A 331 0.19 9.11 11.90
C ASP A 331 1.59 9.74 11.76
N PHE A 332 1.96 10.13 10.52
CA PHE A 332 3.18 10.84 10.18
C PHE A 332 2.92 12.30 9.75
N CYS A 333 1.72 12.82 10.02
CA CYS A 333 1.27 14.16 9.58
C CYS A 333 1.40 14.36 8.07
N ILE A 334 1.14 13.30 7.29
CA ILE A 334 1.15 13.34 5.83
C ILE A 334 -0.27 13.36 5.31
N GLU A 335 -0.60 14.46 4.65
CA GLU A 335 -1.89 14.68 4.01
C GLU A 335 -1.71 14.64 2.49
N GLN A 336 -2.70 14.08 1.77
CA GLN A 336 -2.76 14.07 0.31
C GLN A 336 -1.47 13.52 -0.35
N PRO A 337 -1.15 12.23 -0.14
CA PRO A 337 -0.02 11.61 -0.79
C PRO A 337 -0.30 11.42 -2.28
N THR A 338 0.69 11.69 -3.13
CA THR A 338 0.50 11.75 -4.59
C THR A 338 1.25 10.68 -5.37
N THR A 339 2.40 10.24 -4.87
CA THR A 339 3.26 9.24 -5.50
C THR A 339 4.20 8.62 -4.49
N MET A 340 4.71 7.44 -4.80
CA MET A 340 5.59 6.66 -3.97
C MET A 340 6.63 5.95 -4.84
N ALA A 341 7.87 5.90 -4.39
CA ALA A 341 8.89 5.08 -5.03
C ALA A 341 9.78 4.40 -4.00
N PHE A 342 10.06 3.13 -4.24
CA PHE A 342 10.94 2.35 -3.39
C PHE A 342 12.37 2.35 -3.95
N ASP A 343 13.33 2.78 -3.14
CA ASP A 343 14.75 2.66 -3.42
C ASP A 343 15.28 1.35 -2.85
N THR A 344 15.31 0.33 -3.70
CA THR A 344 15.81 -1.00 -3.38
C THR A 344 17.24 -1.01 -2.82
N ARG A 345 18.11 -0.08 -3.24
CA ARG A 345 19.51 -0.10 -2.77
C ARG A 345 19.65 0.39 -1.33
N ASN A 346 18.88 1.40 -0.97
CA ASN A 346 18.96 2.02 0.35
C ASN A 346 17.88 1.52 1.32
N ASN A 347 16.96 0.67 0.83
CA ASN A 347 15.80 0.19 1.59
C ASN A 347 14.96 1.38 2.12
N GLU A 348 14.71 2.34 1.23
CA GLU A 348 14.02 3.58 1.54
C GLU A 348 12.76 3.75 0.70
N LEU A 349 11.70 4.24 1.33
CA LEU A 349 10.48 4.63 0.66
C LEU A 349 10.44 6.15 0.53
N TRP A 350 10.42 6.64 -0.70
CA TRP A 350 10.22 8.04 -1.00
C TRP A 350 8.74 8.29 -1.25
N LEU A 351 8.16 9.23 -0.53
CA LEU A 351 6.76 9.58 -0.62
C LEU A 351 6.61 11.06 -0.99
N GLY A 352 5.84 11.34 -2.04
CA GLY A 352 5.47 12.68 -2.47
C GLY A 352 4.12 13.10 -1.91
N HIS A 353 3.96 14.40 -1.66
CA HIS A 353 2.70 15.00 -1.22
C HIS A 353 2.29 16.14 -2.16
N SER A 354 1.01 16.50 -2.14
CA SER A 354 0.46 17.63 -2.89
C SER A 354 1.08 18.98 -2.49
N SER A 355 1.61 19.09 -1.26
CA SER A 355 2.27 20.28 -0.71
C SER A 355 3.72 20.47 -1.17
N ASN A 356 4.14 19.82 -2.27
CA ASN A 356 5.51 19.85 -2.82
C ASN A 356 6.58 19.34 -1.85
N LYS A 357 6.14 18.64 -0.80
CA LYS A 357 7.01 18.04 0.20
C LYS A 357 7.30 16.59 -0.19
N ILE A 358 8.48 16.11 0.17
CA ILE A 358 8.89 14.71 0.08
C ILE A 358 9.23 14.24 1.49
N THR A 359 8.77 13.04 1.83
CA THR A 359 9.18 12.34 3.05
C THR A 359 9.87 11.04 2.65
N ILE A 360 11.01 10.76 3.27
CA ILE A 360 11.76 9.53 3.09
C ILE A 360 11.65 8.71 4.37
N PHE A 361 11.14 7.50 4.22
CA PHE A 361 11.07 6.51 5.29
C PHE A 361 12.13 5.44 5.10
N THR A 362 12.70 4.99 6.20
CA THR A 362 13.41 3.71 6.24
C THR A 362 12.39 2.62 6.55
N ILE A 363 12.44 1.52 5.79
CA ILE A 363 11.56 0.37 6.03
C ILE A 363 12.26 -0.59 7.01
N GLY A 364 11.65 -0.79 8.17
CA GLY A 364 12.14 -1.70 9.20
C GLY A 364 11.34 -3.00 9.27
N ASP A 365 12.04 -4.09 9.52
CA ASP A 365 11.46 -5.38 9.91
C ASP A 365 11.32 -5.42 11.44
N VAL A 366 10.09 -5.36 11.96
CA VAL A 366 9.82 -5.30 13.41
C VAL A 366 10.35 -6.56 14.12
N SER A 367 10.57 -7.66 13.40
CA SER A 367 11.17 -8.88 13.95
C SER A 367 12.65 -8.75 14.36
N LYS A 368 13.35 -7.67 13.94
CA LYS A 368 14.74 -7.41 14.31
C LYS A 368 14.91 -6.39 15.45
N SER A 369 13.92 -5.54 15.73
CA SER A 369 14.01 -4.53 16.79
C SER A 369 13.87 -5.13 18.19
N GLU A 370 13.18 -6.26 18.35
CA GLU A 370 13.07 -6.94 19.65
C GLU A 370 14.37 -7.62 20.11
N LYS A 371 15.32 -7.92 19.21
CA LYS A 371 16.60 -8.55 19.58
C LYS A 371 17.62 -7.60 20.21
N VAL A 372 17.39 -6.29 20.19
CA VAL A 372 18.35 -5.30 20.74
C VAL A 372 18.08 -5.02 22.23
N HIS A 373 16.93 -5.42 22.78
CA HIS A 373 16.60 -5.20 24.20
C HIS A 373 16.70 -6.44 25.09
N SER A 374 17.21 -7.58 24.59
CA SER A 374 17.35 -8.80 25.39
C SER A 374 18.80 -9.19 25.77
N GLU A 375 19.79 -8.32 25.53
CA GLU A 375 21.15 -8.50 26.06
C GLU A 375 21.45 -7.45 27.14
N LEU A 376 20.70 -7.53 28.25
CA LEU A 376 21.17 -7.05 29.54
C LEU A 376 21.51 -8.29 30.38
N ASP A 377 22.79 -8.39 30.74
CA ASP A 377 23.41 -9.47 31.47
C ASP A 377 22.70 -9.71 32.83
N PRO A 378 22.19 -10.92 33.15
CA PRO A 378 21.42 -11.16 34.38
C PRO A 378 22.30 -11.31 35.64
N LYS A 379 23.44 -10.63 35.70
CA LYS A 379 24.38 -10.68 36.83
C LYS A 379 24.68 -9.31 37.40
N GLU A 380 23.68 -8.55 37.79
CA GLU A 380 23.90 -7.41 38.69
C GLU A 380 22.64 -6.97 39.46
N ILE A 381 21.87 -7.92 40.01
CA ILE A 381 20.88 -7.59 41.05
C ILE A 381 20.87 -8.69 42.12
N THR A 382 21.86 -8.65 43.02
CA THR A 382 21.74 -9.22 44.37
C THR A 382 22.52 -8.35 45.33
N ASN A 383 21.81 -7.49 46.05
CA ASN A 383 21.99 -7.22 47.49
C ASN A 383 21.22 -5.94 47.85
N VAL A 384 19.98 -6.12 48.31
CA VAL A 384 19.43 -5.25 49.35
C VAL A 384 18.88 -6.17 50.41
N GLU A 385 19.50 -6.07 51.57
CA GLU A 385 19.25 -6.84 52.78
C GLU A 385 17.80 -6.62 53.27
N SER A 386 17.15 -7.73 53.57
CA SER A 386 15.98 -7.78 54.42
C SER A 386 16.42 -7.66 55.88
N GLU A 387 15.94 -6.66 56.60
CA GLU A 387 15.70 -6.77 58.04
C GLU A 387 14.66 -5.71 58.46
N GLU A 388 13.39 -6.11 58.45
CA GLU A 388 12.37 -5.55 59.33
C GLU A 388 12.29 -6.44 60.58
N THR A 389 12.39 -5.80 61.74
CA THR A 389 11.96 -6.37 63.02
C THR A 389 11.26 -5.31 63.88
N TRP A 390 9.95 -5.53 64.05
CA TRP A 390 9.06 -5.19 65.18
C TRP A 390 8.78 -3.72 65.56
N PHE A 391 7.52 -3.30 65.39
CA PHE A 391 6.47 -3.50 66.40
C PHE A 391 5.13 -3.90 65.76
#